data_AF-A0A2G6R058-F1
#
_entry.id   AF-A0A2G6R058-F1
#
_cell.length_a   1.000
_cell.length_b   1.000
_cell.length_c   1.000
_cell.angle_alpha   90.00
_cell.angle_beta   90.00
_cell.angle_gamma   90.00
#
_symmetry.space_group_name_H-M   'P 1'
#
loop_
_entity.id
_entity.type
_entity.pdbx_description
1 polymer ?
#
loop_
_entity_poly.entity_id
_entity_poly.type
_entity_poly.pdbx_seq_one_letter_code
_entity_poly.pdbx_strand_id
1 'polypeptide(L)'
;MDFGNVNWVGILQTVAVAILIIVVTWILATIAKWLIQKLVSRVSLLQREGQDGQQLGSAIGQIVSLLIWLFGLIALLQLFNLTQVLSPIKTMLESVFSYVPQLFGAAFLFFVGYLIAKIARQLTETALGQFNFGSIASKVGDSVEAITGEEDEDHEEVSVPSQLPSLAGNIVFALILIAVSIAALQVLGIESISAPATQMLQMIFTAIPNILAAAVILAIGYAIGR
;
A
#
# COMPACT_ATOMS: atom_id res chain seq x y z
N MET A 1 34.26 53.66 0.63
CA MET A 1 33.10 52.89 1.09
C MET A 1 32.71 53.47 2.43
N ASP A 2 31.58 54.18 2.48
CA ASP A 2 31.10 54.85 3.69
C ASP A 2 30.46 53.82 4.62
N PHE A 3 31.15 53.47 5.71
CA PHE A 3 30.68 52.50 6.71
C PHE A 3 29.75 53.13 7.76
N GLY A 4 29.47 54.43 7.68
CA GLY A 4 28.66 55.17 8.66
C GLY A 4 27.16 54.91 8.61
N ASN A 5 26.66 54.31 7.53
CA ASN A 5 25.22 54.00 7.34
C ASN A 5 24.88 52.50 7.55
N VAL A 6 25.81 51.71 8.10
CA VAL A 6 25.55 50.29 8.39
C VAL A 6 24.78 50.19 9.70
N ASN A 7 23.54 49.68 9.63
CA ASN A 7 22.69 49.46 10.80
C ASN A 7 23.14 48.21 11.58
N TRP A 8 24.21 48.37 12.38
CA TRP A 8 24.77 47.32 13.23
C TRP A 8 23.76 46.68 14.19
N VAL A 9 22.80 47.47 14.69
CA VAL A 9 21.73 46.99 15.57
C VAL A 9 20.80 46.02 14.84
N GLY A 10 20.42 46.35 13.59
CA GLY A 10 19.61 45.47 12.75
C GLY A 10 20.30 44.14 12.42
N ILE A 11 21.61 44.17 12.14
CA ILE A 11 22.39 42.94 11.89
C ILE A 11 22.44 42.07 13.14
N LEU A 12 22.70 42.67 14.32
CA LEU A 12 22.75 41.95 15.59
C LEU A 12 21.41 41.26 15.90
N GLN A 13 20.29 41.96 15.64
CA GLN A 13 18.95 41.42 15.81
C GLN A 13 18.68 40.24 14.86
N THR A 14 19.00 40.37 13.58
CA THR A 14 18.81 39.29 12.60
C THR A 14 19.64 38.06 12.97
N VAL A 15 20.89 38.24 13.40
CA VAL A 15 21.74 37.13 13.86
C VAL A 15 21.16 36.47 15.12
N ALA A 16 20.64 37.24 16.07
CA ALA A 16 19.99 36.69 17.25
C ALA A 16 18.76 35.84 16.90
N VAL A 17 17.91 36.31 15.97
CA VAL A 17 16.75 35.56 15.47
C VAL A 17 17.19 34.30 14.72
N ALA A 18 18.24 34.38 13.91
CA ALA A 18 18.78 33.22 13.19
C ALA A 18 19.27 32.13 14.16
N ILE A 19 20.01 32.50 15.21
CA ILE A 19 20.45 31.57 16.25
C ILE A 19 19.25 30.92 16.94
N LEU A 20 18.21 31.71 17.27
CA LEU A 20 16.98 31.21 17.87
C LEU A 20 16.31 30.16 16.97
N ILE A 21 16.18 30.43 15.67
CA ILE A 21 15.60 29.47 14.70
C ILE A 21 16.39 28.18 14.67
N ILE A 22 17.73 28.24 14.63
CA ILE A 22 18.60 27.05 14.61
C ILE A 22 18.40 26.21 15.88
N VAL A 23 18.40 26.85 17.05
CA VAL A 23 18.23 26.15 18.33
C VAL A 23 16.86 25.48 18.41
N VAL A 24 15.78 26.19 18.06
CA VAL A 24 14.42 25.64 18.06
C VAL A 24 14.30 24.48 17.08
N THR A 25 14.86 24.63 15.87
CA THR A 25 14.85 23.58 14.84
C THR A 25 15.58 22.32 15.32
N TRP A 26 16.77 22.48 15.91
CA TRP A 26 17.56 21.36 16.41
C TRP A 26 16.82 20.58 17.50
N ILE A 27 16.16 21.29 18.42
CA ILE A 27 15.33 20.69 19.47
C ILE A 27 14.16 19.91 18.85
N LEU A 28 13.39 20.52 17.95
CA LEU A 28 12.26 19.88 17.26
C LEU A 28 12.70 18.63 16.49
N ALA A 29 13.80 18.71 15.75
CA ALA A 29 14.32 17.60 14.96
C ALA A 29 14.68 16.39 15.85
N THR A 30 15.34 16.66 16.98
CA THR A 30 15.76 15.62 17.93
C THR A 30 14.56 14.95 18.58
N ILE A 31 13.58 15.74 19.02
CA ILE A 31 12.34 15.23 19.64
C ILE A 31 11.56 14.37 18.65
N ALA A 32 11.36 14.85 17.43
CA ALA A 32 10.61 14.12 16.42
C ALA A 32 11.29 12.80 16.05
N LYS A 33 12.61 12.81 15.84
CA LYS A 33 13.40 11.59 15.57
C LYS A 33 13.19 10.56 16.68
N TRP A 34 13.30 10.98 17.93
CA TRP A 34 13.11 10.11 19.08
C TRP A 34 11.68 9.56 19.17
N LEU A 35 10.67 10.40 18.93
CA LEU A 35 9.26 9.98 18.93
C LEU A 35 9.02 8.89 17.88
N ILE A 36 9.51 9.08 16.66
CA ILE A 36 9.32 8.12 15.56
C ILE A 36 10.01 6.80 15.86
N GLN A 37 11.27 6.84 16.30
CA GLN A 37 12.00 5.63 16.70
C GLN A 37 11.25 4.86 17.81
N LYS A 38 10.63 5.59 18.74
CA LYS A 38 9.84 5.00 19.83
C LYS A 38 8.49 4.44 19.38
N LEU A 39 7.83 5.07 18.40
CA LEU A 39 6.58 4.58 17.84
C LEU A 39 6.82 3.30 17.01
N VAL A 40 7.85 3.30 16.15
CA VAL A 40 8.16 2.14 15.29
C VAL A 40 8.59 0.93 16.12
N SER A 41 9.40 1.13 17.16
CA SER A 41 9.82 0.04 18.05
C SER A 41 8.66 -0.60 18.85
N ARG A 42 7.52 0.09 19.01
CA ARG A 42 6.31 -0.49 19.62
C ARG A 42 5.50 -1.37 18.68
N VAL A 43 5.64 -1.22 17.37
CA VAL A 43 4.87 -1.99 16.39
C VAL A 43 5.64 -3.27 16.04
N SER A 44 5.36 -4.34 16.78
CA SER A 44 5.99 -5.67 16.57
C SER A 44 5.68 -6.27 15.18
N LEU A 45 4.59 -5.85 14.53
CA LEU A 45 4.24 -6.27 13.18
C LEU A 45 5.26 -5.85 12.11
N LEU A 46 5.98 -4.74 12.33
CA LEU A 46 7.03 -4.26 11.42
C LEU A 46 8.40 -4.94 11.66
N GLN A 47 8.51 -5.79 12.68
CA GLN A 47 9.76 -6.47 13.05
C GLN A 47 9.82 -7.90 12.51
N ARG A 48 8.74 -8.42 11.90
CA ARG A 48 8.63 -9.82 11.49
C ARG A 48 9.13 -10.12 10.08
N GLU A 49 9.44 -9.12 9.27
CA GLU A 49 9.95 -9.29 7.89
C GLU A 49 11.36 -8.68 7.74
N GLY A 50 12.39 -9.47 8.07
CA GLY A 50 13.65 -9.51 7.31
C GLY A 50 14.69 -8.39 7.46
N GLN A 51 14.42 -7.28 8.15
CA GLN A 51 15.46 -6.30 8.50
C GLN A 51 15.03 -5.59 9.78
N ASP A 52 15.90 -5.60 10.80
CA ASP A 52 15.61 -5.11 12.15
C ASP A 52 14.67 -3.90 12.12
N GLY A 53 13.46 -3.99 12.70
CA GLY A 53 12.53 -2.86 12.72
C GLY A 53 13.12 -1.60 13.37
N GLN A 54 14.24 -1.75 14.10
CA GLN A 54 15.10 -0.65 14.54
C GLN A 54 15.82 0.08 13.40
N GLN A 55 16.35 -0.62 12.41
CA GLN A 55 16.98 -0.02 11.22
C GLN A 55 15.95 0.78 10.42
N LEU A 56 14.75 0.23 10.20
CA LEU A 56 13.66 0.94 9.52
C LEU A 56 13.19 2.16 10.33
N GLY A 57 12.96 2.01 11.64
CA GLY A 57 12.59 3.13 12.51
C GLY A 57 13.67 4.21 12.59
N SER A 58 14.94 3.82 12.54
CA SER A 58 16.06 4.75 12.49
C SER A 58 16.11 5.51 11.16
N ALA A 59 15.94 4.82 10.03
CA ALA A 59 15.89 5.42 8.70
C ALA A 59 14.73 6.43 8.58
N ILE A 60 13.51 6.05 8.99
CA ILE A 60 12.35 6.94 8.98
C ILE A 60 12.56 8.13 9.92
N GLY A 61 13.04 7.88 11.14
CA GLY A 61 13.35 8.96 12.10
C GLY A 61 14.41 9.92 11.57
N GLN A 62 15.39 9.42 10.80
CA GLN A 62 16.40 10.24 10.16
C GLN A 62 15.85 11.07 9.00
N ILE A 63 14.96 10.51 8.17
CA ILE A 63 14.24 11.26 7.13
C ILE A 63 13.43 12.39 7.75
N VAL A 64 12.67 12.13 8.82
CA VAL A 64 11.88 13.18 9.48
C VAL A 64 12.75 14.23 10.14
N SER A 65 13.84 13.83 10.80
CA SER A 65 14.83 14.78 11.33
C SER A 65 15.39 15.68 10.24
N LEU A 66 15.68 15.13 9.05
CA LEU A 66 16.18 15.88 7.90
C LEU A 66 15.13 16.87 7.39
N LEU A 67 13.85 16.46 7.30
CA LEU A 67 12.77 17.35 6.92
C LEU A 67 12.60 18.51 7.91
N ILE A 68 12.70 18.27 9.21
CA ILE A 68 12.64 19.34 10.21
C ILE A 68 13.84 20.27 10.08
N TRP A 69 15.04 19.73 9.84
CA TRP A 69 16.22 20.55 9.56
C TRP A 69 16.02 21.42 8.32
N LEU A 70 15.39 20.86 7.28
CA LEU A 70 15.02 21.58 6.07
C LEU A 70 14.04 22.73 6.37
N PHE A 71 13.05 22.53 7.25
CA PHE A 71 12.18 23.63 7.71
C PHE A 71 12.97 24.76 8.37
N GLY A 72 13.89 24.42 9.27
CA GLY A 72 14.74 25.43 9.91
C GLY A 72 15.60 26.17 8.90
N LEU A 73 16.15 25.46 7.91
CA LEU A 73 16.89 26.07 6.82
C LEU A 73 16.01 27.02 5.98
N ILE A 74 14.78 26.61 5.66
CA ILE A 74 13.82 27.47 4.96
C ILE A 74 13.51 28.72 5.79
N ALA A 75 13.24 28.58 7.09
CA ALA A 75 12.97 29.70 7.98
C ALA A 75 14.17 30.66 8.09
N LEU A 76 15.40 30.13 8.13
CA LEU A 76 16.62 30.93 8.07
C LEU A 76 16.75 31.67 6.75
N LEU A 77 16.60 30.99 5.63
CA LEU A 77 16.71 31.60 4.31
C LEU A 77 15.60 32.64 4.06
N GLN A 78 14.40 32.45 4.63
CA GLN A 78 13.34 33.46 4.64
C GLN A 78 13.72 34.68 5.46
N LEU A 79 14.36 34.50 6.62
CA LEU A 79 14.88 35.60 7.44
C LEU A 79 15.93 36.42 6.68
N PHE A 80 16.74 35.78 5.83
CA PHE A 80 17.69 36.44 4.93
C PHE A 80 17.06 36.91 3.61
N ASN A 81 15.74 36.84 3.48
CA ASN A 81 14.98 37.31 2.32
C ASN A 81 15.29 36.58 1.00
N LEU A 82 15.75 35.32 1.08
CA LEU A 82 16.11 34.45 -0.05
C LEU A 82 14.92 33.60 -0.56
N THR A 83 13.71 34.17 -0.54
CA THR A 83 12.45 33.43 -0.76
C THR A 83 12.35 32.79 -2.15
N GLN A 84 12.99 33.36 -3.17
CA GLN A 84 12.95 32.88 -4.55
C GLN A 84 13.66 31.53 -4.70
N VAL A 85 14.78 31.32 -4.00
CA VAL A 85 15.52 30.05 -4.02
C VAL A 85 14.74 28.97 -3.25
N LEU A 86 13.87 29.38 -2.32
CA LEU A 86 13.08 28.48 -1.48
C LEU A 86 11.82 27.96 -2.14
N SER A 87 11.32 28.59 -3.22
CA SER A 87 10.03 28.24 -3.81
C SER A 87 9.95 26.75 -4.18
N PRO A 88 10.92 26.15 -4.89
CA PRO A 88 10.84 24.73 -5.23
C PRO A 88 10.91 23.82 -4.00
N ILE A 89 11.73 24.17 -3.01
CA ILE A 89 11.88 23.41 -1.77
C ILE A 89 10.58 23.43 -0.97
N LYS A 90 9.93 24.60 -0.88
CA LYS A 90 8.64 24.76 -0.21
C LYS A 90 7.56 23.90 -0.88
N THR A 91 7.50 23.88 -2.21
CA THR A 91 6.55 23.02 -2.94
C THR A 91 6.79 21.54 -2.67
N MET A 92 8.05 21.08 -2.66
CA MET A 92 8.36 19.68 -2.33
C MET A 92 7.92 19.34 -0.90
N LEU A 93 8.10 20.27 0.03
CA LEU A 93 7.69 20.09 1.42
C LEU A 93 6.17 20.03 1.57
N GLU A 94 5.44 20.95 0.93
CA GLU A 94 3.98 20.92 0.86
C GLU A 94 3.48 19.59 0.28
N SER A 95 4.12 19.08 -0.76
CA SER A 95 3.83 17.74 -1.30
C SER A 95 4.09 16.62 -0.29
N VAL A 96 5.17 16.67 0.50
CA VAL A 96 5.42 15.68 1.56
C VAL A 96 4.32 15.72 2.63
N PHE A 97 3.85 16.91 3.00
CA PHE A 97 2.78 17.07 3.99
C PHE A 97 1.41 16.65 3.47
N SER A 98 1.14 16.75 2.16
CA SER A 98 -0.12 16.29 1.59
C SER A 98 -0.27 14.77 1.66
N TYR A 99 0.84 14.01 1.64
CA TYR A 99 0.81 12.57 1.85
C TYR A 99 0.43 12.17 3.29
N VAL A 100 0.60 13.04 4.30
CA VAL A 100 0.30 12.68 5.69
C VAL A 100 -1.20 12.42 5.90
N PRO A 101 -2.13 13.34 5.55
CA PRO A 101 -3.56 13.06 5.59
C PRO A 101 -3.98 11.89 4.69
N GLN A 102 -3.39 11.79 3.49
CA GLN A 102 -3.69 10.72 2.52
C GLN A 102 -3.30 9.34 3.07
N LEU A 103 -2.18 9.24 3.78
CA LEU A 103 -1.74 8.01 4.44
C LEU A 103 -2.75 7.53 5.49
N PHE A 104 -3.29 8.45 6.30
CA PHE A 104 -4.35 8.10 7.24
C PHE A 104 -5.63 7.64 6.54
N GLY A 105 -6.03 8.33 5.46
CA GLY A 105 -7.20 7.94 4.65
C GLY A 105 -7.03 6.56 4.02
N ALA A 106 -5.87 6.28 3.41
CA ALA A 106 -5.55 5.01 2.80
C ALA A 106 -5.48 3.87 3.82
N ALA A 107 -4.83 4.09 4.97
CA ALA A 107 -4.75 3.11 6.04
C ALA A 107 -6.14 2.77 6.61
N PHE A 108 -6.99 3.78 6.81
CA PHE A 108 -8.36 3.59 7.26
C PHE A 108 -9.19 2.81 6.24
N LEU A 109 -9.14 3.21 4.96
CA LEU A 109 -9.84 2.52 3.87
C LEU A 109 -9.40 1.05 3.76
N PHE A 110 -8.09 0.80 3.80
CA PHE A 110 -7.54 -0.55 3.74
C PHE A 110 -8.00 -1.40 4.92
N PHE A 111 -8.00 -0.85 6.14
CA PHE A 111 -8.47 -1.54 7.33
C PHE A 111 -9.94 -1.94 7.24
N VAL A 112 -10.81 -1.01 6.82
CA VAL A 112 -12.24 -1.28 6.62
C VAL A 112 -12.45 -2.32 5.52
N GLY A 113 -11.77 -2.17 4.38
CA GLY A 113 -11.89 -3.10 3.27
C GLY A 113 -11.34 -4.50 3.57
N TYR A 114 -10.27 -4.60 4.35
CA TYR A 114 -9.77 -5.89 4.86
C TYR A 114 -10.83 -6.61 5.70
N LEU A 115 -11.55 -5.88 6.56
CA LEU A 115 -12.61 -6.45 7.38
C LEU A 115 -13.76 -6.97 6.51
N ILE A 116 -14.15 -6.21 5.48
CA ILE A 116 -15.16 -6.63 4.49
C ILE A 116 -14.70 -7.87 3.73
N ALA A 117 -13.45 -7.92 3.26
CA ALA A 117 -12.89 -9.07 2.55
C ALA A 117 -12.94 -10.34 3.43
N LYS A 118 -12.63 -10.22 4.71
CA LYS A 118 -12.67 -11.33 5.66
C LYS A 118 -14.08 -11.87 5.85
N ILE A 119 -15.08 -10.99 5.94
CA ILE A 119 -16.49 -11.41 6.03
C ILE A 119 -16.91 -12.10 4.73
N ALA A 120 -16.60 -11.53 3.58
CA ALA A 120 -16.93 -12.11 2.28
C ALA A 120 -16.35 -13.53 2.12
N ARG A 121 -15.10 -13.73 2.51
CA ARG A 121 -14.46 -15.05 2.55
C ARG A 121 -15.26 -16.06 3.37
N GLN A 122 -15.61 -15.70 4.60
CA GLN A 122 -16.35 -16.59 5.50
C GLN A 122 -17.72 -16.95 4.94
N LEU A 123 -18.40 -15.98 4.30
CA LEU A 123 -19.67 -16.22 3.63
C LEU A 123 -19.51 -17.16 2.44
N THR A 124 -18.47 -17.00 1.62
CA THR A 124 -18.16 -17.90 0.50
C THR A 124 -17.85 -19.32 0.98
N GLU A 125 -17.00 -19.47 2.01
CA GLU A 125 -16.66 -20.77 2.59
C GLU A 125 -17.90 -21.48 3.15
N THR A 126 -18.76 -20.73 3.86
CA THR A 126 -20.01 -21.28 4.44
C THR A 126 -21.00 -21.69 3.35
N ALA A 127 -21.18 -20.85 2.33
CA ALA A 127 -22.08 -21.13 1.22
C ALA A 127 -21.63 -22.39 0.45
N LEU A 128 -20.34 -22.49 0.13
CA LEU A 128 -19.79 -23.64 -0.60
C LEU A 128 -19.72 -24.91 0.25
N GLY A 129 -19.51 -24.80 1.56
CA GLY A 129 -19.53 -25.94 2.47
C GLY A 129 -20.90 -26.57 2.65
N GLN A 130 -21.98 -25.81 2.43
CA GLN A 130 -23.35 -26.32 2.50
C GLN A 130 -23.77 -27.08 1.23
N PHE A 131 -23.12 -26.82 0.08
CA PHE A 131 -23.32 -27.58 -1.14
C PHE A 131 -22.34 -28.77 -1.18
N ASN A 132 -22.84 -30.01 -1.18
CA ASN A 132 -22.03 -31.23 -1.37
C ASN A 132 -21.47 -31.29 -2.81
N PHE A 133 -20.46 -30.47 -3.12
CA PHE A 133 -19.70 -30.55 -4.37
C PHE A 133 -18.83 -31.83 -4.46
N GLY A 134 -18.69 -32.58 -3.35
CA GLY A 134 -17.90 -33.81 -3.29
C GLY A 134 -18.30 -34.90 -4.29
N SER A 135 -19.56 -34.94 -4.75
CA SER A 135 -20.01 -35.90 -5.77
C SER A 135 -19.86 -35.42 -7.21
N ILE A 136 -19.63 -34.12 -7.42
CA ILE A 136 -19.41 -33.51 -8.74
C ILE A 136 -17.90 -33.44 -9.02
N ALA A 137 -17.10 -33.11 -8.01
CA ALA A 137 -15.65 -33.06 -8.09
C ALA A 137 -15.04 -34.45 -8.39
N SER A 138 -15.57 -35.53 -7.81
CA SER A 138 -15.14 -36.89 -8.13
C SER A 138 -15.43 -37.28 -9.60
N LYS A 139 -16.57 -36.85 -10.15
CA LYS A 139 -16.91 -37.07 -11.56
C LYS A 139 -16.08 -36.23 -12.53
N VAL A 140 -15.63 -35.05 -12.10
CA VAL A 140 -14.75 -34.18 -12.90
C VAL A 140 -13.32 -34.72 -12.88
N GLY A 141 -12.82 -35.19 -11.74
CA GLY A 141 -11.49 -35.83 -11.62
C GLY A 141 -11.35 -37.03 -12.56
N ASP A 142 -12.31 -37.97 -12.51
CA ASP A 142 -12.35 -39.13 -13.43
C ASP A 142 -12.40 -38.73 -14.92
N SER A 143 -13.09 -37.62 -15.24
CA SER A 143 -13.19 -37.15 -16.63
C SER A 143 -11.96 -36.40 -17.13
N VAL A 144 -11.17 -35.79 -16.24
CA VAL A 144 -9.91 -35.11 -16.59
C VAL A 144 -8.81 -36.15 -16.80
N GLU A 145 -8.75 -37.16 -15.94
CA GLU A 145 -7.83 -38.29 -16.06
C GLU A 145 -8.09 -39.12 -17.32
N ALA A 146 -9.36 -39.25 -17.74
CA ALA A 146 -9.72 -39.89 -19.01
C ALA A 146 -9.36 -39.08 -20.27
N ILE A 147 -9.03 -37.79 -20.15
CA ILE A 147 -8.67 -36.91 -21.26
C ILE A 147 -7.14 -36.74 -21.37
N THR A 148 -6.40 -36.89 -20.27
CA THR A 148 -4.94 -36.70 -20.20
C THR A 148 -4.18 -38.03 -20.20
N GLY A 149 -4.51 -38.95 -21.10
CA GLY A 149 -3.97 -40.33 -21.13
C GLY A 149 -2.45 -40.46 -21.33
N GLU A 150 -1.67 -40.05 -20.34
CA GLU A 150 -0.22 -40.24 -20.25
C GLU A 150 0.11 -40.86 -18.89
N GLU A 151 0.42 -42.16 -18.93
CA GLU A 151 1.26 -42.83 -17.95
C GLU A 151 2.67 -42.23 -18.06
N ASP A 152 3.03 -41.28 -17.19
CA ASP A 152 4.44 -40.99 -16.92
C ASP A 152 4.63 -40.59 -15.46
N GLU A 153 5.61 -41.26 -14.86
CA GLU A 153 6.00 -41.20 -13.46
C GLU A 153 6.49 -39.78 -13.08
N ASP A 154 6.24 -39.37 -11.82
CA ASP A 154 6.66 -38.09 -11.18
C ASP A 154 5.67 -36.91 -11.15
N HIS A 155 4.37 -37.16 -11.22
CA HIS A 155 3.37 -36.11 -11.00
C HIS A 155 2.72 -36.20 -9.61
N GLU A 156 2.94 -35.14 -8.82
CA GLU A 156 2.28 -34.85 -7.56
C GLU A 156 0.81 -35.29 -7.62
N GLU A 157 0.43 -36.19 -6.70
CA GLU A 157 -0.96 -36.58 -6.50
C GLU A 157 -1.82 -35.31 -6.44
N VAL A 158 -2.56 -35.03 -7.52
CA VAL A 158 -3.72 -34.13 -7.51
C VAL A 158 -4.84 -34.91 -6.82
N SER A 159 -4.59 -35.23 -5.55
CA SER A 159 -5.60 -35.59 -4.58
C SER A 159 -6.58 -34.43 -4.58
N VAL A 160 -7.83 -34.67 -4.97
CA VAL A 160 -8.90 -33.67 -4.90
C VAL A 160 -9.07 -33.33 -3.41
N PRO A 161 -8.54 -32.20 -2.90
CA PRO A 161 -8.43 -32.03 -1.48
C PRO A 161 -9.78 -31.56 -0.96
N SER A 162 -10.11 -31.95 0.26
CA SER A 162 -11.15 -31.40 1.13
C SER A 162 -11.01 -29.88 1.42
N GLN A 163 -10.24 -29.16 0.60
CA GLN A 163 -9.85 -27.75 0.71
C GLN A 163 -10.52 -26.85 -0.35
N LEU A 164 -11.38 -27.40 -1.23
CA LEU A 164 -12.06 -26.64 -2.29
C LEU A 164 -12.84 -25.41 -1.78
N PRO A 165 -13.65 -25.51 -0.71
CA PRO A 165 -14.38 -24.35 -0.16
C PRO A 165 -13.44 -23.27 0.39
N SER A 166 -12.37 -23.67 1.09
CA SER A 166 -11.37 -22.74 1.63
C SER A 166 -10.52 -22.09 0.53
N LEU A 167 -10.26 -22.79 -0.57
CA LEU A 167 -9.54 -22.24 -1.71
C LEU A 167 -10.37 -21.17 -2.42
N ALA A 168 -11.64 -21.45 -2.68
CA ALA A 168 -12.57 -20.48 -3.25
C ALA A 168 -12.74 -19.24 -2.35
N GLY A 169 -12.89 -19.45 -1.03
CA GLY A 169 -12.93 -18.36 -0.06
C GLY A 169 -11.66 -17.51 -0.06
N ASN A 170 -10.48 -18.14 -0.13
CA ASN A 170 -9.20 -17.45 -0.24
C ASN A 170 -9.06 -16.66 -1.54
N ILE A 171 -9.56 -17.18 -2.67
CA ILE A 171 -9.54 -16.46 -3.96
C ILE A 171 -10.43 -15.22 -3.87
N VAL A 172 -11.65 -15.35 -3.33
CA VAL A 172 -12.56 -14.20 -3.12
C VAL A 172 -11.92 -13.17 -2.18
N PHE A 173 -11.33 -13.63 -1.08
CA PHE A 173 -10.59 -12.78 -0.16
C PHE A 173 -9.48 -12.00 -0.89
N ALA A 174 -8.64 -12.71 -1.65
CA ALA A 174 -7.52 -12.11 -2.38
C ALA A 174 -8.01 -11.09 -3.41
N LEU A 175 -9.06 -11.40 -4.17
CA LEU A 175 -9.64 -10.48 -5.15
C LEU A 175 -10.16 -9.19 -4.49
N ILE A 176 -10.92 -9.31 -3.40
CA ILE A 176 -11.43 -8.13 -2.68
C ILE A 176 -10.27 -7.35 -2.06
N LEU A 177 -9.30 -8.04 -1.47
CA LEU A 177 -8.13 -7.41 -0.87
C LEU A 177 -7.33 -6.63 -1.92
N ILE A 178 -7.11 -7.19 -3.11
CA ILE A 178 -6.44 -6.50 -4.23
C ILE A 178 -7.22 -5.26 -4.63
N ALA A 179 -8.55 -5.36 -4.79
CA ALA A 179 -9.40 -4.23 -5.13
C ALA A 179 -9.32 -3.10 -4.09
N VAL A 180 -9.40 -3.45 -2.81
CA VAL A 180 -9.27 -2.53 -1.67
C VAL A 180 -7.88 -1.92 -1.62
N SER A 181 -6.84 -2.70 -1.89
CA SER A 181 -5.45 -2.22 -1.94
C SER A 181 -5.27 -1.17 -3.03
N ILE A 182 -5.82 -1.40 -4.21
CA ILE A 182 -5.81 -0.44 -5.32
C ILE A 182 -6.53 0.84 -4.91
N ALA A 183 -7.71 0.74 -4.31
CA ALA A 183 -8.46 1.90 -3.82
C ALA A 183 -7.68 2.68 -2.74
N ALA A 184 -7.01 1.99 -1.82
CA ALA A 184 -6.14 2.61 -0.81
C ALA A 184 -4.94 3.33 -1.45
N LEU A 185 -4.32 2.75 -2.48
CA LEU A 185 -3.24 3.38 -3.24
C LEU A 185 -3.71 4.62 -4.01
N GLN A 186 -4.94 4.62 -4.52
CA GLN A 186 -5.55 5.80 -5.14
C GLN A 186 -5.75 6.93 -4.12
N VAL A 187 -6.24 6.60 -2.91
CA VAL A 187 -6.36 7.59 -1.81
C VAL A 187 -4.99 8.12 -1.37
N LEU A 188 -3.95 7.28 -1.43
CA LEU A 188 -2.58 7.68 -1.16
C LEU A 188 -1.99 8.60 -2.26
N GLY A 189 -2.70 8.80 -3.37
CA GLY A 189 -2.30 9.71 -4.45
C GLY A 189 -1.22 9.14 -5.38
N ILE A 190 -0.98 7.82 -5.36
CA ILE A 190 0.09 7.20 -6.17
C ILE A 190 -0.47 6.67 -7.49
N GLU A 191 -0.88 7.60 -8.37
CA GLU A 191 -1.55 7.28 -9.63
C GLU A 191 -0.72 6.38 -10.56
N SER A 192 0.60 6.57 -10.58
CA SER A 192 1.53 5.80 -11.43
C SER A 192 1.50 4.30 -11.16
N ILE A 193 1.07 3.89 -9.97
CA ILE A 193 0.97 2.47 -9.58
C ILE A 193 -0.50 2.02 -9.64
N SER A 194 -1.42 2.85 -9.14
CA SER A 194 -2.82 2.46 -9.08
C SER A 194 -3.50 2.37 -10.45
N ALA A 195 -3.08 3.19 -11.43
CA ALA A 195 -3.73 3.20 -12.74
C ALA A 195 -3.55 1.88 -13.52
N PRO A 196 -2.33 1.36 -13.75
CA PRO A 196 -2.14 0.06 -14.39
C PRO A 196 -2.81 -1.09 -13.62
N ALA A 197 -2.76 -1.05 -12.28
CA ALA A 197 -3.39 -2.07 -11.46
C ALA A 197 -4.93 -2.07 -11.58
N THR A 198 -5.55 -0.88 -11.67
CA THR A 198 -7.00 -0.74 -11.89
C THR A 198 -7.40 -1.30 -13.25
N GLN A 199 -6.60 -1.05 -14.28
CA GLN A 199 -6.84 -1.56 -15.63
C GLN A 199 -6.79 -3.10 -15.67
N MET A 200 -5.83 -3.71 -14.96
CA MET A 200 -5.76 -5.17 -14.80
C MET A 200 -7.00 -5.74 -14.10
N LEU A 201 -7.45 -5.10 -13.01
CA LEU A 201 -8.66 -5.52 -12.30
C LEU A 201 -9.90 -5.45 -13.22
N GLN A 202 -10.04 -4.38 -14.01
CA GLN A 202 -11.13 -4.27 -14.98
C GLN A 202 -11.07 -5.38 -16.03
N MET A 203 -9.88 -5.73 -16.53
CA MET A 203 -9.72 -6.85 -17.46
C MET A 203 -10.18 -8.17 -16.83
N ILE A 204 -9.84 -8.43 -15.57
CA ILE A 204 -10.30 -9.63 -14.86
C ILE A 204 -11.82 -9.62 -14.67
N PHE A 205 -12.40 -8.48 -14.27
CA PHE A 205 -13.84 -8.36 -14.02
C PHE A 205 -14.67 -8.49 -15.30
N THR A 206 -14.15 -8.05 -16.44
CA THR A 206 -14.81 -8.22 -17.74
C THR A 206 -14.58 -9.62 -18.33
N ALA A 207 -13.49 -10.29 -17.98
CA ALA A 207 -13.23 -11.66 -18.42
C ALA A 207 -14.21 -12.67 -17.79
N ILE A 208 -14.58 -12.50 -16.51
CA ILE A 208 -15.48 -13.44 -15.81
C ILE A 208 -16.82 -13.63 -16.56
N PRO A 209 -17.58 -12.57 -16.91
CA PRO A 209 -18.79 -12.70 -17.73
C PRO A 209 -18.55 -13.35 -19.09
N ASN A 210 -17.46 -12.99 -19.78
CA ASN A 210 -17.16 -13.49 -21.12
C ASN A 210 -16.82 -14.99 -21.11
N ILE A 211 -16.07 -15.46 -20.11
CA ILE A 211 -15.75 -16.87 -19.92
C ILE A 211 -17.02 -17.67 -19.62
N LEU A 212 -17.90 -17.15 -18.76
CA LEU A 212 -19.19 -17.78 -18.48
C LEU A 212 -20.08 -17.85 -19.72
N ALA A 213 -20.16 -16.77 -20.50
CA ALA A 213 -20.90 -16.75 -21.76
C ALA A 213 -20.37 -17.79 -22.76
N ALA A 214 -19.04 -17.87 -22.92
CA ALA A 214 -18.41 -18.87 -23.77
C ALA A 214 -18.72 -20.30 -23.30
N ALA A 215 -18.63 -20.58 -22.00
CA ALA A 215 -18.94 -21.89 -21.44
C ALA A 215 -20.40 -22.30 -21.66
N VAL A 216 -21.35 -21.37 -21.50
CA VAL A 216 -22.78 -21.60 -21.77
C VAL A 216 -22.99 -21.92 -23.26
N ILE A 217 -22.37 -21.16 -24.16
CA ILE A 217 -22.45 -21.42 -25.60
C ILE A 217 -21.89 -22.80 -25.94
N LEU A 218 -20.76 -23.19 -25.35
CA LEU A 218 -20.11 -24.49 -25.56
C LEU A 218 -21.01 -25.64 -25.07
N ALA A 219 -21.61 -25.51 -23.89
CA ALA A 219 -22.51 -26.50 -23.32
C ALA A 219 -23.76 -26.71 -24.19
N ILE A 220 -24.35 -25.61 -24.69
CA ILE A 220 -25.49 -25.67 -25.61
C ILE A 220 -25.08 -26.31 -26.93
N GLY A 221 -23.93 -25.91 -27.49
CA GLY A 221 -23.41 -26.47 -28.74
C GLY A 221 -23.15 -27.98 -28.67
N TYR A 222 -22.57 -28.45 -27.56
CA TYR A 222 -22.36 -29.87 -27.31
C TYR A 222 -23.68 -30.65 -27.17
N ALA A 223 -24.66 -30.08 -26.45
CA ALA A 223 -25.96 -30.73 -26.26
C ALA A 223 -26.78 -30.88 -27.55
N ILE A 224 -26.59 -29.98 -28.53
CA ILE A 224 -27.23 -30.04 -29.84
C ILE A 224 -26.45 -30.94 -30.81
N GLY A 225 -25.12 -31.01 -30.66
CA GLY A 225 -24.25 -31.79 -31.54
C GLY A 225 -24.16 -33.28 -31.22
N ARG A 226 -24.61 -33.69 -30.03
CA ARG A 226 -24.79 -35.10 -29.64
C ARG A 226 -26.15 -35.62 -30.08
#